data_AF-A0A7L9BPG4-F1
#
_entry.id   AF-A0A7L9BPG4-F1
#
_cell.length_a   1.000
_cell.length_b   1.000
_cell.length_c   1.000
_cell.angle_alpha   90.00
_cell.angle_beta   90.00
_cell.angle_gamma   90.00
#
_symmetry.space_group_name_H-M   'P 1'
#
loop_
_entity.id
_entity.type
_entity.pdbx_description
1 polymer ?
#
loop_
_entity_poly.entity_id
_entity_poly.type
_entity_poly.pdbx_seq_one_letter_code
_entity_poly.pdbx_strand_id
1 'polypeptide(L)'
;MTRHTTTTDPAPRPARAHTTLAVIAACAVVITAHLLGIAWLSETVWGVPAGLWIVPAWVALAWLISPKDRAELPGNLQSQPTPLPIHVPSPAPALAAIPRHHKGKKGTRARAATDEPPAPALAITRPGAHGPILRSSWNTSGLKERACALASRAAGTLCGDRAGEWLDDHGPGVRPLVVGLRISRDVGSAVRGAGDTADVRWVTVNEGGEAGEVCRRLGLDALVTDGENQGLCVVTPERAGREAAWFDWGGPRPLSYFSVFPMRVDAARATLAGQSAALYDRPGSAGEVLRALITAAGLLSRHPRRLSAADRLMGRVSSLRAVDGVEPAWEGMTRLAEAVSAWGESAGSASRVGARVSTAWLASAAVPAGVDRVALMESSSIPAADEPEVLLRLGAVRIAMGDEGLGIDAILRADRLLRDRGVVVGVDPVTLIQAEMEHGTFGELTVGRVAAGICLACSKTPADRIGYVKEDLLEDMRFASWLVGRDPERTTLIEVFRRLERARRSEVFGLPKAA
;
A
#
# COMPACT_ATOMS: atom_id res chain seq x y z
N MET A 1 -30.51 -9.21 -61.17
CA MET A 1 -29.13 -9.65 -61.49
C MET A 1 -28.19 -8.50 -61.18
N THR A 2 -27.59 -8.50 -59.99
CA THR A 2 -26.62 -7.51 -59.54
C THR A 2 -25.51 -8.28 -58.82
N ARG A 3 -24.33 -8.36 -59.45
CA ARG A 3 -23.15 -9.04 -58.91
C ARG A 3 -22.54 -8.17 -57.80
N HIS A 4 -22.58 -8.64 -56.56
CA HIS A 4 -21.72 -8.12 -55.51
C HIS A 4 -20.32 -8.71 -55.68
N THR A 5 -19.36 -7.87 -56.03
CA THR A 5 -17.93 -8.17 -55.94
C THR A 5 -17.46 -7.98 -54.50
N THR A 6 -17.16 -9.09 -53.83
CA THR A 6 -16.53 -9.12 -52.51
C THR A 6 -15.04 -8.83 -52.68
N THR A 7 -14.63 -7.63 -52.30
CA THR A 7 -13.20 -7.27 -52.16
C THR A 7 -12.68 -7.85 -50.86
N THR A 8 -11.86 -8.90 -50.94
CA THR A 8 -11.10 -9.44 -49.81
C THR A 8 -9.91 -8.53 -49.50
N ASP A 9 -9.96 -7.87 -48.34
CA ASP A 9 -8.82 -7.12 -47.78
C ASP A 9 -7.68 -8.07 -47.39
N PRO A 10 -6.41 -7.77 -47.70
CA PRO A 10 -5.29 -8.62 -47.32
C PRO A 10 -5.05 -8.56 -45.80
N ALA A 11 -4.93 -9.72 -45.19
CA ALA A 11 -4.64 -9.86 -43.76
C ALA A 11 -3.36 -9.09 -43.36
N PRO A 12 -3.36 -8.35 -42.23
CA PRO A 12 -2.20 -7.61 -41.77
C PRO A 12 -1.03 -8.56 -41.43
N ARG A 13 0.13 -8.35 -42.06
CA ARG A 13 1.32 -9.19 -41.88
C ARG A 13 1.88 -9.07 -40.44
N PRO A 14 2.23 -10.19 -39.76
CA PRO A 14 2.72 -10.23 -38.37
C PRO A 14 4.17 -9.72 -38.14
N ALA A 15 4.78 -9.03 -39.11
CA ALA A 15 6.22 -8.78 -39.12
C ALA A 15 6.73 -7.74 -38.09
N ARG A 16 5.87 -6.92 -37.47
CA ARG A 16 6.33 -5.78 -36.64
C ARG A 16 6.73 -6.13 -35.20
N ALA A 17 6.22 -7.22 -34.63
CA ALA A 17 6.50 -7.57 -33.23
C ALA A 17 7.93 -8.09 -32.99
N HIS A 18 8.52 -8.74 -34.00
CA HIS A 18 9.87 -9.32 -33.89
C HIS A 18 10.96 -8.24 -33.92
N THR A 19 10.75 -7.14 -34.63
CA THR A 19 11.72 -6.06 -34.76
C THR A 19 11.91 -5.29 -33.44
N THR A 20 10.82 -4.99 -32.73
CA THR A 20 10.88 -4.30 -31.43
C THR A 20 11.61 -5.13 -30.37
N LEU A 21 11.38 -6.45 -30.36
CA LEU A 21 11.98 -7.35 -29.39
C LEU A 21 13.49 -7.54 -29.64
N ALA A 22 13.91 -7.57 -30.92
CA ALA A 22 15.32 -7.59 -31.31
C ALA A 22 16.06 -6.31 -30.91
N VAL A 23 15.43 -5.14 -31.06
CA VAL A 23 16.01 -3.86 -30.62
C VAL A 23 16.17 -3.82 -29.10
N ILE A 24 15.17 -4.25 -28.33
CA ILE A 24 15.24 -4.30 -26.86
C ILE A 24 16.35 -5.26 -26.40
N ALA A 25 16.45 -6.43 -27.02
CA ALA A 25 17.51 -7.41 -26.71
C ALA A 25 18.91 -6.85 -27.01
N ALA A 26 19.08 -6.15 -28.13
CA ALA A 26 20.33 -5.51 -28.49
C ALA A 26 20.72 -4.40 -27.51
N CYS A 27 19.78 -3.52 -27.12
CA CYS A 27 20.03 -2.50 -26.11
C CYS A 27 20.43 -3.11 -24.77
N ALA A 28 19.79 -4.20 -24.33
CA ALA A 28 20.15 -4.90 -23.11
C ALA A 28 21.58 -5.48 -23.16
N VAL A 29 22.00 -6.04 -24.30
CA VAL A 29 23.37 -6.53 -24.50
C VAL A 29 24.39 -5.39 -24.43
N VAL A 30 24.12 -4.25 -25.09
CA VAL A 30 25.01 -3.08 -25.07
C VAL A 30 25.14 -2.52 -23.65
N ILE A 31 24.03 -2.38 -22.92
CA ILE A 31 24.04 -1.93 -21.53
C ILE A 31 24.83 -2.90 -20.64
N THR A 32 24.62 -4.21 -20.80
CA THR A 32 25.32 -5.23 -20.01
C THR A 32 26.82 -5.24 -20.32
N ALA A 33 27.20 -5.09 -21.59
CA ALA A 33 28.59 -5.00 -22.01
C ALA A 33 29.29 -3.76 -21.43
N HIS A 34 28.63 -2.60 -21.45
CA HIS A 34 29.14 -1.38 -20.83
C HIS A 34 29.33 -1.54 -19.31
N LEU A 35 28.37 -2.15 -18.62
CA LEU A 35 28.44 -2.41 -17.17
C LEU A 35 29.54 -3.41 -16.79
N LEU A 36 29.94 -4.31 -17.69
CA LEU A 36 31.07 -5.23 -17.50
C LEU A 36 32.45 -4.58 -17.74
N GLY A 37 32.51 -3.25 -17.85
CA GLY A 37 33.78 -2.52 -17.97
C GLY A 37 34.33 -2.46 -19.40
N ILE A 38 33.50 -2.77 -20.40
CA ILE A 38 33.85 -2.61 -21.81
C ILE A 38 33.72 -1.11 -22.17
N ALA A 39 34.64 -0.30 -21.65
CA ALA A 39 34.61 1.16 -21.72
C ALA A 39 34.67 1.72 -23.15
N TRP A 40 35.21 0.94 -24.11
CA TRP A 40 35.26 1.37 -25.52
C TRP A 40 33.87 1.45 -26.18
N LEU A 41 32.83 0.83 -25.60
CA LEU A 41 31.45 0.98 -26.06
C LEU A 41 30.84 2.36 -25.75
N SER A 42 31.40 3.11 -24.79
CA SER A 42 30.98 4.50 -24.51
C SER A 42 31.62 5.54 -25.44
N GLU A 43 32.64 5.17 -26.21
CA GLU A 43 33.22 6.07 -27.20
C GLU A 43 32.34 6.07 -28.46
N THR A 44 31.76 7.22 -28.79
CA THR A 44 30.80 7.38 -29.89
C THR A 44 31.33 6.87 -31.25
N VAL A 45 32.65 6.92 -31.44
CA VAL A 45 33.34 6.50 -32.66
C VAL A 45 33.29 4.99 -32.86
N TRP A 46 33.33 4.20 -31.79
CA TRP A 46 33.37 2.73 -31.84
C TRP A 46 32.08 2.06 -31.37
N GLY A 47 31.37 2.68 -30.42
CA GLY A 47 30.12 2.16 -29.86
C GLY A 47 28.96 2.11 -30.85
N VAL A 48 28.81 3.14 -31.71
CA VAL A 48 27.73 3.18 -32.70
C VAL A 48 27.92 2.14 -33.81
N PRO A 49 29.11 2.01 -34.44
CA PRO A 49 29.37 0.93 -35.39
C PRO A 49 29.22 -0.45 -34.76
N ALA A 50 29.79 -0.69 -33.57
CA ALA A 50 29.71 -1.99 -32.91
C ALA A 50 28.26 -2.37 -32.56
N GLY A 51 27.48 -1.43 -32.01
CA GLY A 51 26.05 -1.64 -31.76
C GLY A 51 25.26 -1.93 -33.03
N LEU A 52 25.57 -1.22 -34.13
CA LEU A 52 24.94 -1.42 -35.44
C LEU A 52 25.27 -2.80 -36.06
N TRP A 53 26.45 -3.37 -35.79
CA TRP A 53 26.86 -4.69 -36.30
C TRP A 53 26.41 -5.86 -35.40
N ILE A 54 26.34 -5.66 -34.09
CA ILE A 54 25.93 -6.70 -33.14
C ILE A 54 24.47 -7.12 -33.35
N VAL A 55 23.57 -6.17 -33.66
CA VAL A 55 22.14 -6.47 -33.90
C VAL A 55 21.93 -7.43 -35.10
N PRO A 56 22.42 -7.12 -36.33
CA PRO A 56 22.27 -8.03 -37.46
C PRO A 56 23.09 -9.32 -37.30
N ALA A 57 24.26 -9.29 -36.66
CA ALA A 57 25.03 -10.51 -36.39
C ALA A 57 24.27 -11.47 -35.46
N TRP A 58 23.60 -10.94 -34.43
CA TRP A 58 22.79 -11.74 -33.52
C TRP A 58 21.51 -12.26 -34.19
N VAL A 59 20.85 -11.45 -35.01
CA VAL A 59 19.71 -11.90 -35.83
C VAL A 59 20.12 -13.00 -36.80
N ALA A 60 21.26 -12.86 -37.48
CA ALA A 60 21.79 -13.88 -38.38
C ALA A 60 22.14 -15.19 -37.64
N LEU A 61 22.77 -15.07 -36.46
CA LEU A 61 23.10 -16.23 -35.61
C LEU A 61 21.84 -16.93 -35.09
N ALA A 62 20.83 -16.18 -34.65
CA ALA A 62 19.54 -16.74 -34.23
C ALA A 62 18.81 -17.45 -35.38
N TRP A 63 18.93 -16.92 -36.61
CA TRP A 63 18.40 -17.54 -37.81
C TRP A 63 19.15 -18.82 -38.20
N LEU A 64 20.48 -18.84 -38.01
CA LEU A 64 21.34 -20.01 -38.23
C LEU A 64 21.10 -21.15 -37.21
N ILE A 65 20.75 -20.81 -35.98
CA ILE A 65 20.57 -21.77 -34.87
C ILE A 65 19.14 -22.34 -34.82
N SER A 66 18.14 -21.70 -35.44
CA SER A 66 16.76 -22.21 -35.48
C SER A 66 16.60 -23.34 -36.50
N PRO A 67 16.55 -24.63 -36.10
CA PRO A 67 16.52 -25.76 -37.03
C PRO A 67 15.11 -26.02 -37.59
N LYS A 68 14.09 -25.37 -37.02
CA LYS A 68 12.68 -25.67 -37.29
C LYS A 68 12.20 -25.23 -38.68
N ASP A 69 12.88 -24.28 -39.31
CA ASP A 69 12.43 -23.74 -40.61
C ASP A 69 13.08 -24.43 -41.82
N ARG A 70 13.90 -25.47 -41.61
CA ARG A 70 14.52 -26.26 -42.70
C ARG A 70 13.76 -27.54 -43.07
N ALA A 71 12.70 -27.90 -42.34
CA ALA A 71 12.01 -29.18 -42.51
C ALA A 71 10.73 -29.14 -43.36
N GLU A 72 10.28 -27.97 -43.84
CA GLU A 72 9.05 -27.86 -44.65
C GLU A 72 9.36 -27.47 -46.10
N LEU A 73 9.88 -28.44 -46.86
CA LEU A 73 9.69 -28.53 -48.32
C LEU A 73 8.69 -29.67 -48.57
N PRO A 74 7.72 -29.52 -49.49
CA PRO A 74 6.51 -30.33 -49.49
C PRO A 74 6.76 -31.72 -50.07
N GLY A 75 6.67 -32.74 -49.22
CA GLY A 75 6.73 -34.14 -49.61
C GLY A 75 5.60 -34.95 -48.96
N ASN A 76 4.69 -35.41 -49.82
CA ASN A 76 3.72 -36.49 -49.62
C ASN A 76 2.52 -36.29 -48.70
N LEU A 77 1.37 -36.16 -49.38
CA LEU A 77 0.04 -36.58 -48.97
C LEU A 77 0.05 -38.05 -48.51
N GLN A 78 -0.28 -38.29 -47.24
CA GLN A 78 -0.76 -39.59 -46.78
C GLN A 78 -2.01 -39.39 -45.92
N SER A 79 -3.12 -39.93 -46.44
CA SER A 79 -4.45 -39.93 -45.86
C SER A 79 -4.50 -40.76 -44.58
N GLN A 80 -5.05 -40.19 -43.50
CA GLN A 80 -5.55 -40.97 -42.36
C GLN A 80 -7.08 -41.08 -42.41
N PRO A 81 -7.64 -42.28 -42.18
CA PRO A 81 -9.08 -42.48 -42.09
C PRO A 81 -9.63 -42.11 -40.71
N THR A 82 -10.81 -41.49 -40.74
CA THR A 82 -11.61 -41.06 -39.60
C THR A 82 -12.27 -42.26 -38.89
N PRO A 83 -12.26 -42.36 -37.55
CA PRO A 83 -13.17 -43.25 -36.83
C PRO A 83 -14.45 -42.52 -36.39
N LEU A 84 -15.58 -43.24 -36.56
CA LEU A 84 -16.95 -42.87 -36.20
C LEU A 84 -17.18 -42.76 -34.67
N PRO A 85 -18.16 -41.95 -34.22
CA PRO A 85 -18.50 -41.82 -32.82
C PRO A 85 -19.42 -42.95 -32.31
N ILE A 86 -19.06 -43.52 -31.16
CA ILE A 86 -19.91 -44.45 -30.38
C ILE A 86 -20.80 -43.62 -29.46
N HIS A 87 -22.11 -43.81 -29.60
CA HIS A 87 -23.16 -43.18 -28.80
C HIS A 87 -23.40 -44.00 -27.52
N VAL A 88 -23.29 -43.36 -26.34
CA VAL A 88 -23.69 -43.95 -25.05
C VAL A 88 -24.92 -43.19 -24.53
N PRO A 89 -26.04 -43.85 -24.16
CA PRO A 89 -27.19 -43.18 -23.56
C PRO A 89 -27.05 -43.07 -22.03
N SER A 90 -27.44 -41.91 -21.50
CA SER A 90 -27.51 -41.57 -20.08
C SER A 90 -28.90 -41.90 -19.50
N PRO A 91 -29.02 -42.48 -18.29
CA PRO A 91 -30.31 -42.69 -17.64
C PRO A 91 -30.76 -41.46 -16.81
N ALA A 92 -32.07 -41.23 -16.86
CA ALA A 92 -32.81 -40.18 -16.15
C ALA A 92 -32.84 -40.38 -14.62
N PRO A 93 -33.04 -39.31 -13.82
CA PRO A 93 -33.54 -39.43 -12.46
C PRO A 93 -35.05 -39.10 -12.37
N ALA A 94 -35.70 -39.90 -11.53
CA ALA A 94 -37.12 -39.93 -11.25
C ALA A 94 -37.60 -38.79 -10.34
N LEU A 95 -38.88 -38.46 -10.50
CA LEU A 95 -39.73 -37.68 -9.61
C LEU A 95 -39.80 -38.28 -8.19
N ALA A 96 -39.86 -37.40 -7.18
CA ALA A 96 -40.58 -37.63 -5.94
C ALA A 96 -41.09 -36.31 -5.34
N ALA A 97 -42.28 -36.37 -4.74
CA ALA A 97 -43.16 -35.26 -4.43
C ALA A 97 -42.95 -34.62 -3.03
N ILE A 98 -43.19 -33.29 -2.97
CA ILE A 98 -44.05 -32.46 -2.06
C ILE A 98 -44.69 -33.27 -0.88
N PRO A 99 -44.88 -32.75 0.38
CA PRO A 99 -45.49 -31.43 0.57
C PRO A 99 -45.39 -30.64 1.92
N ARG A 100 -46.01 -29.44 1.86
CA ARG A 100 -46.84 -28.71 2.86
C ARG A 100 -46.28 -27.48 3.62
N HIS A 101 -46.93 -26.34 3.31
CA HIS A 101 -47.62 -25.38 4.18
C HIS A 101 -46.90 -24.77 5.40
N HIS A 102 -46.72 -23.44 5.37
CA HIS A 102 -47.23 -22.60 6.47
C HIS A 102 -47.70 -21.21 6.02
N LYS A 103 -48.82 -20.78 6.62
CA LYS A 103 -49.57 -19.56 6.35
C LYS A 103 -49.06 -18.41 7.22
N GLY A 104 -48.98 -17.23 6.62
CA GLY A 104 -49.65 -16.02 7.14
C GLY A 104 -48.89 -15.12 8.12
N LYS A 105 -48.71 -13.86 7.73
CA LYS A 105 -49.37 -12.73 8.42
C LYS A 105 -49.26 -11.45 7.58
N LYS A 106 -50.42 -10.89 7.25
CA LYS A 106 -50.60 -9.51 6.78
C LYS A 106 -50.55 -8.58 7.98
N GLY A 107 -49.83 -7.48 7.87
CA GLY A 107 -49.88 -6.34 8.78
C GLY A 107 -49.96 -5.06 7.96
N THR A 108 -51.14 -4.46 7.95
CA THR A 108 -51.49 -3.18 7.31
C THR A 108 -51.65 -2.13 8.42
N ARG A 109 -51.00 -0.96 8.28
CA ARG A 109 -51.30 0.39 8.85
C ARG A 109 -49.96 1.14 9.00
N ALA A 110 -49.83 2.46 8.83
CA ALA A 110 -50.76 3.52 8.49
C ALA A 110 -49.95 4.67 7.88
N ARG A 111 -50.61 5.45 7.01
CA ARG A 111 -50.17 6.75 6.51
C ARG A 111 -50.05 7.75 7.66
N ALA A 112 -48.98 8.54 7.68
CA ALA A 112 -48.98 9.89 8.21
C ALA A 112 -48.43 10.79 7.09
N ALA A 113 -49.23 11.77 6.71
CA ALA A 113 -48.92 12.79 5.71
C ALA A 113 -48.20 13.94 6.41
N THR A 114 -47.11 14.42 5.79
CA THR A 114 -46.54 15.73 6.06
C THR A 114 -46.29 16.39 4.71
N ASP A 115 -47.05 17.45 4.47
CA ASP A 115 -46.92 18.38 3.36
C ASP A 115 -45.61 19.17 3.50
N GLU A 116 -44.79 19.16 2.45
CA GLU A 116 -43.71 20.13 2.24
C GLU A 116 -43.70 20.54 0.75
N PRO A 117 -43.57 21.84 0.42
CA PRO A 117 -43.74 22.35 -0.94
C PRO A 117 -42.49 22.14 -1.83
N PRO A 118 -42.65 22.07 -3.16
CA PRO A 118 -41.54 21.74 -4.06
C PRO A 118 -40.63 22.96 -4.33
N ALA A 119 -39.33 22.76 -4.13
CA ALA A 119 -38.27 23.65 -4.63
C ALA A 119 -37.92 23.34 -6.10
N PRO A 120 -37.44 24.33 -6.88
CA PRO A 120 -37.49 24.31 -8.34
C PRO A 120 -36.45 23.40 -8.99
N ALA A 121 -36.88 22.79 -10.11
CA ALA A 121 -36.07 21.94 -10.98
C ALA A 121 -34.92 22.73 -11.64
N LEU A 122 -33.69 22.40 -11.27
CA LEU A 122 -32.48 22.79 -11.99
C LEU A 122 -32.20 21.75 -13.09
N ALA A 123 -32.36 22.20 -14.34
CA ALA A 123 -32.03 21.43 -15.52
C ALA A 123 -30.51 21.19 -15.60
N ILE A 124 -30.09 19.94 -15.40
CA ILE A 124 -28.73 19.49 -15.69
C ILE A 124 -28.73 18.88 -17.10
N THR A 125 -28.02 19.55 -17.99
CA THR A 125 -27.72 19.13 -19.36
C THR A 125 -26.81 17.89 -19.33
N ARG A 126 -27.24 16.82 -20.03
CA ARG A 126 -26.43 15.63 -20.30
C ARG A 126 -25.30 15.96 -21.29
N PRO A 127 -24.04 15.58 -21.05
CA PRO A 127 -23.05 15.46 -22.10
C PRO A 127 -23.03 14.03 -22.66
N GLY A 128 -23.17 13.95 -23.99
CA GLY A 128 -22.41 13.08 -24.90
C GLY A 128 -22.31 11.59 -24.60
N ALA A 129 -23.11 10.79 -25.31
CA ALA A 129 -22.87 9.38 -25.50
C ALA A 129 -21.56 9.15 -26.30
N HIS A 130 -20.57 8.52 -25.68
CA HIS A 130 -19.43 7.94 -26.40
C HIS A 130 -19.80 6.52 -26.88
N GLY A 131 -19.62 6.29 -28.19
CA GLY A 131 -19.91 5.03 -28.86
C GLY A 131 -19.00 3.86 -28.43
N PRO A 132 -19.30 2.63 -28.90
CA PRO A 132 -18.65 1.42 -28.44
C PRO A 132 -17.23 1.29 -28.99
N ILE A 133 -16.23 1.26 -28.11
CA ILE A 133 -14.87 0.85 -28.45
C ILE A 133 -14.81 -0.68 -28.48
N LEU A 134 -14.70 -1.25 -29.67
CA LEU A 134 -14.39 -2.66 -29.90
C LEU A 134 -12.98 -2.96 -29.34
N ARG A 135 -12.92 -3.80 -28.30
CA ARG A 135 -11.66 -4.36 -27.76
C ARG A 135 -11.29 -5.63 -28.53
N SER A 136 -10.13 -5.64 -29.17
CA SER A 136 -9.43 -6.88 -29.53
C SER A 136 -8.37 -7.18 -28.46
N SER A 137 -8.49 -8.33 -27.80
CA SER A 137 -7.55 -8.80 -26.78
C SER A 137 -6.39 -9.54 -27.44
N TRP A 138 -5.19 -8.96 -27.42
CA TRP A 138 -3.96 -9.65 -27.82
C TRP A 138 -3.15 -10.03 -26.56
N ASN A 139 -2.94 -11.34 -26.40
CA ASN A 139 -2.20 -11.98 -25.31
C ASN A 139 -0.68 -11.73 -25.46
N THR A 140 -0.21 -10.53 -25.09
CA THR A 140 1.21 -10.11 -25.17
C THR A 140 1.87 -9.88 -23.80
N SER A 141 1.14 -10.11 -22.69
CA SER A 141 1.61 -9.85 -21.32
C SER A 141 2.83 -10.70 -20.95
N GLY A 142 2.80 -12.00 -21.26
CA GLY A 142 3.87 -12.92 -20.84
C GLY A 142 5.25 -12.64 -21.46
N LEU A 143 5.31 -12.07 -22.67
CA LEU A 143 6.58 -11.70 -23.32
C LEU A 143 7.14 -10.38 -22.76
N LYS A 144 6.28 -9.39 -22.48
CA LYS A 144 6.68 -8.13 -21.84
C LYS A 144 7.21 -8.38 -20.43
N GLU A 145 6.55 -9.24 -19.66
CA GLU A 145 6.99 -9.61 -18.30
C GLU A 145 8.36 -10.28 -18.30
N ARG A 146 8.61 -11.21 -19.24
CA ARG A 146 9.92 -11.90 -19.37
C ARG A 146 11.04 -10.93 -19.77
N ALA A 147 10.79 -10.02 -20.72
CA ALA A 147 11.77 -9.02 -21.12
C ALA A 147 12.08 -8.04 -19.98
N CYS A 148 11.06 -7.56 -19.25
CA CYS A 148 11.24 -6.67 -18.10
C CYS A 148 11.97 -7.36 -16.94
N ALA A 149 11.71 -8.66 -16.71
CA ALA A 149 12.40 -9.44 -15.69
C ALA A 149 13.90 -9.62 -16.01
N LEU A 150 14.25 -9.81 -17.29
CA LEU A 150 15.64 -9.94 -17.72
C LEU A 150 16.40 -8.61 -17.57
N ALA A 151 15.80 -7.50 -18.01
CA ALA A 151 16.36 -6.15 -17.84
C ALA A 151 16.53 -5.78 -16.35
N SER A 152 15.56 -6.15 -15.51
CA SER A 152 15.62 -5.90 -14.05
C SER A 152 16.73 -6.70 -13.37
N ARG A 153 17.02 -7.92 -13.83
CA ARG A 153 18.15 -8.73 -13.31
C ARG A 153 19.50 -8.12 -13.68
N ALA A 154 19.64 -7.56 -14.88
CA ALA A 154 20.88 -6.90 -15.31
C ALA A 154 21.13 -5.57 -14.57
N ALA A 155 20.08 -4.82 -14.23
CA ALA A 155 20.19 -3.54 -13.52
C ALA A 155 20.42 -3.67 -11.99
N GLY A 156 20.15 -4.84 -11.41
CA GLY A 156 20.03 -5.03 -9.97
C GLY A 156 21.34 -5.08 -9.17
N THR A 157 22.51 -5.25 -9.81
CA THR A 157 23.73 -5.61 -9.06
C THR A 157 24.62 -4.47 -8.61
N LEU A 158 24.60 -3.27 -9.23
CA LEU A 158 25.48 -2.15 -8.79
C LEU A 158 24.88 -0.72 -8.93
N CYS A 159 23.76 -0.52 -9.63
CA CYS A 159 23.20 0.82 -9.93
C CYS A 159 21.69 0.95 -9.65
N GLY A 160 21.11 0.06 -8.82
CA GLY A 160 19.65 -0.09 -8.71
C GLY A 160 18.89 1.17 -8.29
N ASP A 161 19.42 1.94 -7.35
CA ASP A 161 18.71 3.13 -6.81
C ASP A 161 18.70 4.28 -7.82
N ARG A 162 19.84 4.60 -8.46
CA ARG A 162 19.91 5.64 -9.51
C ARG A 162 19.12 5.30 -10.76
N ALA A 163 19.13 4.04 -11.19
CA ALA A 163 18.31 3.60 -12.33
C ALA A 163 16.81 3.68 -12.00
N GLY A 164 16.44 3.41 -10.74
CA GLY A 164 15.08 3.59 -10.23
C GLY A 164 14.63 5.05 -10.29
N GLU A 165 15.44 5.96 -9.78
CA GLU A 165 15.19 7.41 -9.84
C GLU A 165 15.08 7.90 -11.28
N TRP A 166 16.01 7.51 -12.15
CA TRP A 166 15.95 7.87 -13.57
C TRP A 166 14.66 7.37 -14.25
N LEU A 167 14.23 6.14 -13.94
CA LEU A 167 12.97 5.59 -14.44
C LEU A 167 11.74 6.24 -13.80
N ASP A 168 11.83 6.68 -12.55
CA ASP A 168 10.77 7.47 -11.96
C ASP A 168 10.67 8.79 -12.75
N ASP A 169 11.78 9.45 -13.09
CA ASP A 169 11.77 10.73 -13.80
C ASP A 169 11.41 10.65 -15.29
N HIS A 170 11.93 9.65 -16.00
CA HIS A 170 11.89 9.53 -17.47
C HIS A 170 11.10 8.31 -17.96
N GLY A 171 10.51 7.55 -17.04
CA GLY A 171 9.81 6.31 -17.36
C GLY A 171 8.53 6.52 -18.18
N PRO A 172 7.92 5.41 -18.62
CA PRO A 172 6.59 5.47 -19.22
C PRO A 172 5.64 6.11 -18.20
N GLY A 173 4.75 7.00 -18.67
CA GLY A 173 3.89 7.82 -17.82
C GLY A 173 3.18 7.06 -16.70
N VAL A 174 2.83 7.78 -15.64
CA VAL A 174 2.21 7.21 -14.44
C VAL A 174 0.89 6.53 -14.80
N ARG A 175 0.75 5.24 -14.47
CA ARG A 175 -0.55 4.55 -14.60
C ARG A 175 -1.43 4.76 -13.36
N PRO A 176 -2.77 4.74 -13.50
CA PRO A 176 -3.68 4.77 -12.37
C PRO A 176 -3.38 3.67 -11.35
N LEU A 177 -3.83 3.87 -10.12
CA LEU A 177 -3.81 2.83 -9.10
C LEU A 177 -4.73 1.70 -9.55
N VAL A 178 -4.24 0.45 -9.59
CA VAL A 178 -5.05 -0.69 -10.03
C VAL A 178 -5.34 -1.58 -8.83
N VAL A 179 -6.61 -1.65 -8.43
CA VAL A 179 -7.04 -2.43 -7.27
C VAL A 179 -7.94 -3.58 -7.72
N GLY A 180 -7.55 -4.80 -7.36
CA GLY A 180 -8.35 -5.99 -7.57
C GLY A 180 -9.41 -6.16 -6.47
N LEU A 181 -10.59 -6.64 -6.85
CA LEU A 181 -11.67 -7.02 -5.95
C LEU A 181 -11.99 -8.51 -6.15
N ARG A 182 -11.75 -9.30 -5.11
CA ARG A 182 -12.12 -10.72 -5.01
C ARG A 182 -12.96 -10.92 -3.74
N ILE A 183 -14.09 -10.24 -3.73
CA ILE A 183 -15.06 -10.16 -2.64
C ILE A 183 -16.47 -10.18 -3.24
N SER A 184 -17.50 -10.27 -2.40
CA SER A 184 -18.89 -10.19 -2.84
C SER A 184 -19.20 -8.89 -3.62
N ARG A 185 -20.16 -8.97 -4.56
CA ARG A 185 -20.52 -7.85 -5.42
C ARG A 185 -20.99 -6.63 -4.63
N ASP A 186 -21.74 -6.86 -3.56
CA ASP A 186 -22.36 -5.81 -2.75
C ASP A 186 -21.29 -4.99 -2.00
N VAL A 187 -20.37 -5.66 -1.31
CA VAL A 187 -19.21 -5.01 -0.68
C VAL A 187 -18.34 -4.32 -1.73
N GLY A 188 -18.10 -4.98 -2.86
CA GLY A 188 -17.35 -4.40 -3.98
C GLY A 188 -18.01 -3.15 -4.58
N SER A 189 -19.35 -3.07 -4.62
CA SER A 189 -20.04 -1.84 -5.04
C SER A 189 -19.96 -0.74 -4.00
N ALA A 190 -20.09 -1.07 -2.70
CA ALA A 190 -19.99 -0.09 -1.63
C ALA A 190 -18.61 0.59 -1.61
N VAL A 191 -17.52 -0.19 -1.70
CA VAL A 191 -16.15 0.35 -1.76
C VAL A 191 -15.91 1.22 -2.99
N ARG A 192 -16.44 0.82 -4.15
CA ARG A 192 -16.31 1.59 -5.40
C ARG A 192 -17.11 2.88 -5.40
N GLY A 193 -18.28 2.88 -4.76
CA GLY A 193 -19.18 4.03 -4.67
C GLY A 193 -18.82 5.01 -3.55
N ALA A 194 -18.02 4.59 -2.57
CA ALA A 194 -17.61 5.45 -1.47
C ALA A 194 -16.60 6.50 -1.96
N GLY A 195 -16.96 7.78 -1.96
CA GLY A 195 -16.05 8.91 -2.20
C GLY A 195 -15.37 8.97 -3.57
N ASP A 196 -14.84 10.16 -3.88
CA ASP A 196 -14.02 10.39 -5.07
C ASP A 196 -12.57 10.58 -4.62
N THR A 197 -11.80 9.49 -4.64
CA THR A 197 -10.40 9.51 -4.21
C THR A 197 -9.53 8.82 -5.24
N ALA A 198 -8.52 9.57 -5.73
CA ALA A 198 -7.48 9.20 -6.68
C ALA A 198 -7.98 8.53 -7.98
N ASP A 199 -7.15 8.54 -9.03
CA ASP A 199 -7.43 7.76 -10.24
C ASP A 199 -7.22 6.25 -9.94
N VAL A 200 -8.24 5.63 -9.33
CA VAL A 200 -8.26 4.22 -8.95
C VAL A 200 -9.08 3.43 -9.97
N ARG A 201 -8.39 2.56 -10.70
CA ARG A 201 -8.97 1.57 -11.58
C ARG A 201 -9.29 0.28 -10.80
N TRP A 202 -10.57 0.06 -10.58
CA TRP A 202 -11.08 -1.15 -9.94
C TRP A 202 -11.24 -2.30 -10.95
N VAL A 203 -10.72 -3.48 -10.62
CA VAL A 203 -10.78 -4.68 -11.46
C VAL A 203 -11.39 -5.83 -10.67
N THR A 204 -12.36 -6.52 -11.24
CA THR A 204 -12.89 -7.75 -10.61
C THR A 204 -11.95 -8.91 -10.91
N VAL A 205 -11.54 -9.65 -9.88
CA VAL A 205 -10.56 -10.74 -9.99
C VAL A 205 -11.24 -12.05 -9.63
N ASN A 206 -11.40 -12.93 -10.62
CA ASN A 206 -11.99 -14.25 -10.46
C ASN A 206 -10.94 -15.36 -10.26
N GLU A 207 -9.66 -15.03 -10.39
CA GLU A 207 -8.57 -15.99 -10.31
C GLU A 207 -8.35 -16.45 -8.86
N GLY A 208 -8.26 -17.78 -8.70
CA GLY A 208 -7.79 -18.41 -7.48
C GLY A 208 -6.28 -18.22 -7.28
N GLY A 209 -5.81 -18.55 -6.08
CA GLY A 209 -4.39 -18.49 -5.71
C GLY A 209 -4.08 -17.53 -4.57
N GLU A 210 -2.83 -17.59 -4.14
CA GLU A 210 -2.26 -16.73 -3.10
C GLU A 210 -2.36 -15.26 -3.52
N ALA A 211 -2.87 -14.40 -2.64
CA ALA A 211 -3.25 -13.03 -2.98
C ALA A 211 -2.05 -12.19 -3.46
N GLY A 212 -0.88 -12.35 -2.84
CA GLY A 212 0.35 -11.68 -3.25
C GLY A 212 0.80 -12.10 -4.66
N GLU A 213 0.72 -13.38 -4.99
CA GLU A 213 1.00 -13.90 -6.33
C GLU A 213 0.05 -13.34 -7.38
N VAL A 214 -1.25 -13.31 -7.08
CA VAL A 214 -2.27 -12.72 -7.96
C VAL A 214 -1.99 -11.23 -8.20
N CYS A 215 -1.65 -10.47 -7.16
CA CYS A 215 -1.24 -9.07 -7.30
C CYS A 215 -0.05 -8.92 -8.27
N ARG A 216 0.99 -9.74 -8.11
CA ARG A 216 2.18 -9.67 -8.97
C ARG A 216 1.86 -10.04 -10.43
N ARG A 217 1.13 -11.14 -10.64
CA ARG A 217 0.80 -11.67 -11.97
C ARG A 217 -0.08 -10.71 -12.77
N LEU A 218 -1.07 -10.10 -12.11
CA LEU A 218 -2.01 -9.18 -12.76
C LEU A 218 -1.54 -7.71 -12.71
N GLY A 219 -0.37 -7.44 -12.13
CA GLY A 219 0.16 -6.09 -11.97
C GLY A 219 -0.72 -5.17 -11.13
N LEU A 220 -1.38 -5.70 -10.09
CA LEU A 220 -2.21 -4.94 -9.15
C LEU A 220 -1.34 -4.22 -8.12
N ASP A 221 -1.82 -3.07 -7.65
CA ASP A 221 -1.23 -2.35 -6.51
C ASP A 221 -1.80 -2.86 -5.18
N ALA A 222 -3.05 -3.32 -5.17
CA ALA A 222 -3.66 -4.01 -4.05
C ALA A 222 -4.73 -5.00 -4.54
N LEU A 223 -5.03 -6.01 -3.73
CA LEU A 223 -6.13 -6.95 -3.93
C LEU A 223 -6.92 -7.05 -2.62
N VAL A 224 -8.22 -6.78 -2.72
CA VAL A 224 -9.16 -6.97 -1.61
C VAL A 224 -9.75 -8.36 -1.72
N THR A 225 -9.70 -9.12 -0.64
CA THR A 225 -10.16 -10.50 -0.55
C THR A 225 -11.04 -10.69 0.68
N ASP A 226 -11.92 -11.68 0.65
CA ASP A 226 -12.60 -12.14 1.86
C ASP A 226 -11.57 -12.73 2.82
N GLY A 227 -11.59 -12.28 4.08
CA GLY A 227 -10.74 -12.76 5.17
C GLY A 227 -11.45 -13.80 6.04
N GLU A 228 -10.76 -14.24 7.10
CA GLU A 228 -11.37 -15.10 8.11
C GLU A 228 -12.51 -14.39 8.85
N ASN A 229 -13.48 -15.16 9.36
CA ASN A 229 -14.59 -14.65 10.17
C ASN A 229 -15.40 -13.52 9.51
N GLN A 230 -15.68 -13.64 8.21
CA GLN A 230 -16.38 -12.62 7.42
C GLN A 230 -15.65 -11.27 7.38
N GLY A 231 -14.36 -11.25 7.71
CA GLY A 231 -13.52 -10.08 7.58
C GLY A 231 -13.15 -9.77 6.13
N LEU A 232 -12.43 -8.67 5.94
CA LEU A 232 -11.78 -8.34 4.67
C LEU A 232 -10.27 -8.34 4.86
N CYS A 233 -9.53 -8.67 3.81
CA CYS A 233 -8.09 -8.56 3.79
C CYS A 233 -7.65 -7.79 2.55
N VAL A 234 -6.91 -6.71 2.74
CA VAL A 234 -6.26 -5.96 1.65
C VAL A 234 -4.82 -6.45 1.57
N VAL A 235 -4.41 -7.01 0.43
CA VAL A 235 -3.05 -7.53 0.21
C VAL A 235 -2.35 -6.71 -0.86
N THR A 236 -1.09 -6.36 -0.64
CA THR A 236 -0.25 -5.62 -1.60
C THR A 236 0.86 -6.53 -2.16
N PRO A 237 1.42 -6.26 -3.35
CA PRO A 237 2.44 -7.12 -3.94
C PRO A 237 3.79 -7.00 -3.20
N GLU A 238 4.33 -8.11 -2.73
CA GLU A 238 5.71 -8.20 -2.21
C GLU A 238 6.64 -8.95 -3.15
N ARG A 239 7.94 -8.66 -3.08
CA ARG A 239 9.00 -9.43 -3.74
C ARG A 239 10.15 -9.65 -2.77
N ALA A 240 10.90 -10.72 -3.00
CA ALA A 240 12.13 -10.99 -2.25
C ALA A 240 13.10 -9.81 -2.32
N GLY A 241 13.59 -9.37 -1.16
CA GLY A 241 14.44 -8.19 -0.96
C GLY A 241 13.74 -6.84 -1.09
N ARG A 242 12.40 -6.85 -1.25
CA ARG A 242 11.54 -5.66 -1.41
C ARG A 242 10.25 -5.84 -0.61
N GLU A 243 10.40 -6.36 0.59
CA GLU A 243 9.32 -6.64 1.52
C GLU A 243 8.71 -5.35 2.07
N ALA A 244 7.48 -5.47 2.53
CA ALA A 244 6.80 -4.46 3.29
C ALA A 244 7.53 -4.17 4.60
N ALA A 245 7.47 -2.93 5.05
CA ALA A 245 8.00 -2.58 6.37
C ALA A 245 7.06 -3.03 7.50
N TRP A 246 5.78 -3.20 7.20
CA TRP A 246 4.77 -3.64 8.14
C TRP A 246 4.05 -4.87 7.57
N PHE A 247 4.16 -6.02 8.24
CA PHE A 247 3.51 -7.25 7.76
C PHE A 247 1.98 -7.11 7.67
N ASP A 248 1.32 -6.77 8.79
CA ASP A 248 -0.14 -6.62 8.82
C ASP A 248 -0.58 -5.39 9.61
N TRP A 249 -1.19 -4.41 8.95
CA TRP A 249 -1.75 -3.23 9.64
C TRP A 249 -2.90 -3.58 10.61
N GLY A 250 -3.59 -4.70 10.36
CA GLY A 250 -4.64 -5.25 11.20
C GLY A 250 -4.14 -5.91 12.49
N GLY A 251 -2.88 -6.35 12.49
CA GLY A 251 -2.27 -7.04 13.62
C GLY A 251 -1.55 -6.08 14.58
N PRO A 252 -1.51 -6.42 15.89
CA PRO A 252 -0.58 -5.76 16.80
C PRO A 252 0.86 -6.04 16.35
N ARG A 253 1.75 -5.05 16.49
CA ARG A 253 3.18 -5.22 16.26
C ARG A 253 3.87 -5.60 17.57
N PRO A 254 4.99 -6.34 17.53
CA PRO A 254 5.89 -6.38 18.66
C PRO A 254 6.29 -4.95 19.02
N LEU A 255 6.01 -4.57 20.27
CA LEU A 255 6.28 -3.22 20.73
C LEU A 255 7.79 -2.95 20.72
N SER A 256 8.16 -1.87 20.07
CA SER A 256 9.52 -1.36 19.97
C SER A 256 9.46 0.11 19.57
N TYR A 257 10.56 0.83 19.73
CA TYR A 257 10.64 2.21 19.23
C TYR A 257 10.31 2.29 17.73
N PHE A 258 10.75 1.33 16.92
CA PHE A 258 10.43 1.26 15.47
C PHE A 258 9.00 0.82 15.15
N SER A 259 8.27 0.23 16.11
CA SER A 259 6.83 0.02 15.93
C SER A 259 6.04 1.28 16.22
N VAL A 260 6.49 2.11 17.15
CA VAL A 260 5.90 3.42 17.46
C VAL A 260 6.25 4.45 16.39
N PHE A 261 7.51 4.54 15.97
CA PHE A 261 7.99 5.48 14.95
C PHE A 261 8.59 4.73 13.76
N PRO A 262 7.75 4.13 12.90
CA PRO A 262 8.26 3.37 11.77
C PRO A 262 8.88 4.28 10.71
N MET A 263 10.04 3.89 10.19
CA MET A 263 10.69 4.58 9.07
C MET A 263 9.89 4.47 7.75
N ARG A 264 9.03 3.46 7.65
CA ARG A 264 8.18 3.15 6.50
C ARG A 264 6.85 2.59 7.00
N VAL A 265 5.75 3.05 6.42
CA VAL A 265 4.39 2.68 6.86
C VAL A 265 3.73 1.66 5.92
N ASP A 266 4.37 1.25 4.82
CA ASP A 266 3.76 0.35 3.84
C ASP A 266 3.51 -1.08 4.37
N ALA A 267 2.30 -1.59 4.10
CA ALA A 267 1.85 -2.91 4.52
C ALA A 267 2.13 -4.00 3.48
N ALA A 268 2.32 -5.25 3.93
CA ALA A 268 2.11 -6.42 3.07
C ALA A 268 0.61 -6.73 2.98
N ARG A 269 -0.09 -6.62 4.11
CA ARG A 269 -1.55 -6.70 4.16
C ARG A 269 -2.17 -5.82 5.25
N ALA A 270 -3.49 -5.69 5.19
CA ALA A 270 -4.32 -5.11 6.23
C ALA A 270 -5.54 -6.01 6.46
N THR A 271 -5.54 -6.69 7.61
CA THR A 271 -6.64 -7.59 8.01
C THR A 271 -7.70 -6.83 8.81
N LEU A 272 -8.95 -6.92 8.38
CA LEU A 272 -10.10 -6.25 8.99
C LEU A 272 -11.04 -7.31 9.57
N ALA A 273 -11.04 -7.46 10.90
CA ALA A 273 -11.87 -8.47 11.57
C ALA A 273 -13.36 -8.10 11.57
N GLY A 274 -14.21 -9.11 11.37
CA GLY A 274 -15.62 -9.14 11.83
C GLY A 274 -16.53 -8.04 11.29
N GLN A 275 -16.34 -7.57 10.05
CA GLN A 275 -17.21 -6.55 9.48
C GLN A 275 -18.38 -7.17 8.72
N SER A 276 -19.59 -6.87 9.17
CA SER A 276 -20.78 -7.20 8.38
C SER A 276 -20.83 -6.32 7.14
N ALA A 277 -21.16 -6.91 5.98
CA ALA A 277 -21.37 -6.18 4.73
C ALA A 277 -22.34 -4.98 4.89
N ALA A 278 -23.31 -5.10 5.81
CA ALA A 278 -24.30 -4.07 6.11
C ALA A 278 -23.71 -2.76 6.65
N LEU A 279 -22.48 -2.77 7.19
CA LEU A 279 -21.81 -1.56 7.66
C LEU A 279 -21.35 -0.65 6.51
N TYR A 280 -21.17 -1.21 5.30
CA TYR A 280 -20.64 -0.47 4.15
C TYR A 280 -21.71 0.19 3.29
N ASP A 281 -22.98 -0.24 3.40
CA ASP A 281 -24.06 0.27 2.56
C ASP A 281 -24.56 1.67 2.97
N ARG A 282 -24.16 2.17 4.15
CA ARG A 282 -24.55 3.51 4.59
C ARG A 282 -23.70 4.57 3.87
N PRO A 283 -24.31 5.61 3.26
CA PRO A 283 -23.56 6.76 2.76
C PRO A 283 -22.83 7.45 3.92
N GLY A 284 -21.58 7.89 3.72
CA GLY A 284 -20.77 8.46 4.79
C GLY A 284 -20.52 7.46 5.92
N SER A 285 -19.74 6.41 5.66
CA SER A 285 -19.61 5.30 6.61
C SER A 285 -18.25 4.60 6.55
N ALA A 286 -18.18 3.41 7.15
CA ALA A 286 -17.09 2.44 7.02
C ALA A 286 -16.61 2.23 5.58
N GLY A 287 -17.48 2.42 4.57
CA GLY A 287 -17.08 2.34 3.16
C GLY A 287 -16.02 3.38 2.77
N GLU A 288 -16.10 4.61 3.30
CA GLU A 288 -15.15 5.69 3.01
C GLU A 288 -13.79 5.43 3.67
N VAL A 289 -13.79 5.04 4.95
CA VAL A 289 -12.57 4.64 5.66
C VAL A 289 -11.93 3.44 4.98
N LEU A 290 -12.72 2.43 4.61
CA LEU A 290 -12.25 1.24 3.93
C LEU A 290 -11.62 1.58 2.57
N ARG A 291 -12.29 2.40 1.76
CA ARG A 291 -11.71 2.84 0.48
C ARG A 291 -10.42 3.62 0.70
N ALA A 292 -10.42 4.61 1.60
CA ALA A 292 -9.22 5.40 1.87
C ALA A 292 -8.06 4.51 2.33
N LEU A 293 -8.33 3.48 3.15
CA LEU A 293 -7.36 2.50 3.60
C LEU A 293 -6.82 1.65 2.43
N ILE A 294 -7.69 1.17 1.54
CA ILE A 294 -7.30 0.40 0.35
C ILE A 294 -6.43 1.25 -0.58
N THR A 295 -6.83 2.51 -0.80
CA THR A 295 -6.09 3.46 -1.63
C THR A 295 -4.72 3.75 -1.02
N ALA A 296 -4.65 4.01 0.29
CA ALA A 296 -3.39 4.23 1.01
C ALA A 296 -2.47 2.99 0.93
N ALA A 297 -3.00 1.78 1.14
CA ALA A 297 -2.24 0.53 1.01
C ALA A 297 -1.68 0.35 -0.41
N GLY A 298 -2.51 0.60 -1.44
CA GLY A 298 -2.08 0.52 -2.83
C GLY A 298 -1.02 1.57 -3.20
N LEU A 299 -1.18 2.82 -2.75
CA LEU A 299 -0.19 3.88 -2.97
C LEU A 299 1.13 3.57 -2.26
N LEU A 300 1.10 3.20 -0.99
CA LEU A 300 2.31 2.86 -0.23
C LEU A 300 2.99 1.57 -0.73
N SER A 301 2.27 0.70 -1.44
CA SER A 301 2.88 -0.43 -2.17
C SER A 301 3.83 0.02 -3.31
N ARG A 302 3.75 1.29 -3.73
CA ARG A 302 4.64 1.94 -4.69
C ARG A 302 5.78 2.73 -4.04
N HIS A 303 6.07 2.48 -2.76
CA HIS A 303 7.26 3.04 -2.12
C HIS A 303 8.54 2.66 -2.92
N PRO A 304 9.55 3.53 -3.08
CA PRO A 304 10.75 3.24 -3.88
C PRO A 304 11.45 1.92 -3.54
N ARG A 305 11.49 1.58 -2.24
CA ARG A 305 12.04 0.30 -1.74
C ARG A 305 11.22 -0.93 -2.16
N ARG A 306 9.92 -0.77 -2.44
CA ARG A 306 9.02 -1.83 -2.93
C ARG A 306 9.09 -2.03 -4.46
N LEU A 307 9.42 -0.96 -5.21
CA LEU A 307 9.36 -0.95 -6.67
C LEU A 307 10.62 -1.52 -7.35
N SER A 308 10.44 -2.51 -8.22
CA SER A 308 11.50 -2.95 -9.16
C SER A 308 11.57 -2.07 -10.42
N ALA A 309 12.61 -2.26 -11.24
CA ALA A 309 12.66 -1.62 -12.57
C ALA A 309 11.50 -2.07 -13.47
N ALA A 310 11.13 -3.36 -13.43
CA ALA A 310 9.96 -3.88 -14.13
C ALA A 310 8.65 -3.18 -13.72
N ASP A 311 8.46 -2.86 -12.44
CA ASP A 311 7.29 -2.10 -11.99
C ASP A 311 7.21 -0.73 -12.63
N ARG A 312 8.34 0.00 -12.60
CA ARG A 312 8.44 1.35 -13.16
C ARG A 312 8.18 1.34 -14.66
N LEU A 313 8.71 0.35 -15.38
CA LEU A 313 8.42 0.15 -16.81
C LEU A 313 6.95 -0.19 -17.10
N MET A 314 6.22 -0.72 -16.12
CA MET A 314 4.77 -0.92 -16.20
C MET A 314 3.99 0.33 -15.74
N GLY A 315 4.65 1.47 -15.54
CA GLY A 315 4.05 2.74 -15.11
C GLY A 315 3.74 2.83 -13.61
N ARG A 316 4.21 1.86 -12.80
CA ARG A 316 4.14 1.96 -11.32
C ARG A 316 5.28 2.86 -10.84
N VAL A 317 5.05 4.15 -10.88
CA VAL A 317 5.99 5.19 -10.44
C VAL A 317 5.94 5.34 -8.91
N SER A 318 7.06 5.75 -8.31
CA SER A 318 7.17 6.04 -6.89
C SER A 318 6.01 6.88 -6.34
N SER A 319 5.42 6.46 -5.22
CA SER A 319 4.40 7.23 -4.51
C SER A 319 4.93 8.45 -3.76
N LEU A 320 6.26 8.56 -3.63
CA LEU A 320 6.95 9.72 -3.05
C LEU A 320 7.38 10.72 -4.12
N ARG A 321 7.15 10.43 -5.40
CA ARG A 321 7.40 11.39 -6.48
C ARG A 321 6.23 12.36 -6.53
N ALA A 322 6.49 13.63 -6.30
CA ALA A 322 5.50 14.67 -6.48
C ALA A 322 5.02 14.72 -7.95
N VAL A 323 3.70 14.66 -8.15
CA VAL A 323 3.04 14.92 -9.43
C VAL A 323 2.29 16.23 -9.24
N ASP A 324 2.56 17.21 -10.09
CA ASP A 324 2.01 18.57 -9.96
C ASP A 324 2.25 19.22 -8.57
N GLY A 325 3.38 18.89 -7.95
CA GLY A 325 3.77 19.41 -6.63
C GLY A 325 3.16 18.67 -5.44
N VAL A 326 2.35 17.63 -5.65
CA VAL A 326 1.73 16.83 -4.59
C VAL A 326 2.21 15.39 -4.65
N GLU A 327 2.70 14.86 -3.53
CA GLU A 327 3.07 13.45 -3.42
C GLU A 327 1.81 12.57 -3.29
N PRO A 328 1.61 11.55 -4.16
CA PRO A 328 0.41 10.71 -4.08
C PRO A 328 0.26 9.98 -2.74
N ALA A 329 1.36 9.50 -2.15
CA ALA A 329 1.33 8.88 -0.82
C ALA A 329 0.83 9.85 0.25
N TRP A 330 1.24 11.11 0.16
CA TRP A 330 0.82 12.17 1.06
C TRP A 330 -0.70 12.36 0.99
N GLU A 331 -1.23 12.62 -0.20
CA GLU A 331 -2.66 12.84 -0.42
C GLU A 331 -3.50 11.62 0.02
N GLY A 332 -3.04 10.40 -0.28
CA GLY A 332 -3.72 9.18 0.15
C GLY A 332 -3.77 9.01 1.66
N MET A 333 -2.70 9.35 2.36
CA MET A 333 -2.63 9.25 3.83
C MET A 333 -3.39 10.36 4.54
N THR A 334 -3.38 11.58 4.02
CA THR A 334 -4.22 12.69 4.52
C THR A 334 -5.69 12.32 4.43
N ARG A 335 -6.14 11.80 3.27
CA ARG A 335 -7.52 11.34 3.11
C ARG A 335 -7.90 10.20 4.04
N LEU A 336 -6.97 9.27 4.31
CA LEU A 336 -7.19 8.22 5.30
C LEU A 336 -7.36 8.82 6.69
N ALA A 337 -6.49 9.75 7.09
CA ALA A 337 -6.62 10.43 8.38
C ALA A 337 -7.96 11.17 8.48
N GLU A 338 -8.34 11.97 7.49
CA GLU A 338 -9.60 12.69 7.43
C GLU A 338 -10.82 11.75 7.50
N ALA A 339 -10.80 10.64 6.75
CA ALA A 339 -11.88 9.65 6.79
C ALA A 339 -12.00 9.00 8.17
N VAL A 340 -10.87 8.66 8.80
CA VAL A 340 -10.86 8.12 10.17
C VAL A 340 -11.37 9.16 11.17
N SER A 341 -10.98 10.43 11.02
CA SER A 341 -11.44 11.53 11.86
C SER A 341 -12.94 11.79 11.74
N ALA A 342 -13.48 11.70 10.53
CA ALA A 342 -14.91 11.90 10.27
C ALA A 342 -15.77 10.75 10.83
N TRP A 343 -15.29 9.50 10.73
CA TRP A 343 -16.10 8.31 10.98
C TRP A 343 -15.70 7.50 12.22
N GLY A 344 -14.57 7.83 12.84
CA GLY A 344 -14.15 7.41 14.17
C GLY A 344 -14.56 5.98 14.55
N GLU A 345 -15.33 5.84 15.62
CA GLU A 345 -15.77 4.55 16.16
C GLU A 345 -16.80 3.81 15.29
N SER A 346 -17.54 4.53 14.45
CA SER A 346 -18.66 3.98 13.67
C SER A 346 -18.23 3.00 12.58
N ALA A 347 -16.96 3.07 12.16
CA ALA A 347 -16.42 2.26 11.06
C ALA A 347 -15.63 1.01 11.53
N GLY A 348 -15.70 0.69 12.83
CA GLY A 348 -15.27 -0.59 13.38
C GLY A 348 -13.78 -0.89 13.17
N SER A 349 -13.45 -2.11 12.73
CA SER A 349 -12.04 -2.52 12.55
C SER A 349 -11.29 -1.72 11.48
N ALA A 350 -11.96 -1.19 10.45
CA ALA A 350 -11.35 -0.36 9.41
C ALA A 350 -10.83 0.96 10.01
N SER A 351 -11.60 1.59 10.90
CA SER A 351 -11.14 2.77 11.63
C SER A 351 -9.98 2.48 12.56
N ARG A 352 -10.00 1.34 13.26
CA ARG A 352 -8.86 0.97 14.13
C ARG A 352 -7.59 0.78 13.32
N VAL A 353 -7.68 0.10 12.19
CA VAL A 353 -6.53 -0.08 11.28
C VAL A 353 -6.11 1.24 10.66
N GLY A 354 -7.06 2.06 10.21
CA GLY A 354 -6.81 3.41 9.71
C GLY A 354 -6.10 4.28 10.74
N ALA A 355 -6.60 4.31 11.98
CA ALA A 355 -6.02 5.03 13.11
C ALA A 355 -4.56 4.63 13.38
N ARG A 356 -4.26 3.33 13.43
CA ARG A 356 -2.88 2.85 13.63
C ARG A 356 -1.93 3.35 12.56
N VAL A 357 -2.39 3.39 11.32
CA VAL A 357 -1.59 3.68 10.13
C VAL A 357 -1.44 5.19 9.93
N SER A 358 -2.53 5.95 10.05
CA SER A 358 -2.51 7.41 9.96
C SER A 358 -1.70 8.04 11.08
N THR A 359 -1.87 7.58 12.33
CA THR A 359 -1.07 8.06 13.46
C THR A 359 0.40 7.68 13.33
N ALA A 360 0.72 6.49 12.81
CA ALA A 360 2.11 6.12 12.54
C ALA A 360 2.74 7.09 11.54
N TRP A 361 2.04 7.37 10.44
CA TRP A 361 2.51 8.28 9.40
C TRP A 361 2.61 9.73 9.87
N LEU A 362 1.62 10.26 10.60
CA LEU A 362 1.66 11.61 11.17
C LEU A 362 2.84 11.80 12.14
N ALA A 363 3.28 10.72 12.81
CA ALA A 363 4.40 10.71 13.74
C ALA A 363 5.76 10.33 13.12
N SER A 364 5.80 9.94 11.84
CA SER A 364 7.04 9.52 11.16
C SER A 364 7.39 10.34 9.92
N ALA A 365 6.40 10.92 9.24
CA ALA A 365 6.59 11.63 7.99
C ALA A 365 6.89 13.12 8.21
N ALA A 366 7.71 13.69 7.32
CA ALA A 366 7.71 15.11 7.07
C ALA A 366 6.32 15.46 6.51
N VAL A 367 5.47 16.04 7.36
CA VAL A 367 4.17 16.56 6.97
C VAL A 367 4.40 17.92 6.32
N PRO A 368 3.94 18.18 5.08
CA PRO A 368 3.98 19.49 4.47
C PRO A 368 3.37 20.56 5.37
N ALA A 369 3.90 21.77 5.23
CA ALA A 369 3.35 22.94 5.90
C ALA A 369 1.87 23.13 5.51
N GLY A 370 1.05 23.54 6.48
CA GLY A 370 -0.38 23.85 6.29
C GLY A 370 -1.34 22.72 6.65
N VAL A 371 -0.87 21.49 6.86
CA VAL A 371 -1.69 20.44 7.46
C VAL A 371 -1.66 20.57 8.97
N ASP A 372 -2.85 20.64 9.58
CA ASP A 372 -3.00 20.63 11.03
C ASP A 372 -2.73 19.23 11.57
N ARG A 373 -1.43 18.92 11.73
CA ARG A 373 -0.93 17.62 12.19
C ARG A 373 -1.51 17.26 13.56
N VAL A 374 -1.69 18.23 14.46
CA VAL A 374 -2.23 17.98 15.81
C VAL A 374 -3.70 17.59 15.71
N ALA A 375 -4.53 18.38 15.03
CA ALA A 375 -5.95 18.08 14.91
C ALA A 375 -6.21 16.72 14.24
N LEU A 376 -5.46 16.40 13.17
CA LEU A 376 -5.55 15.09 12.52
C LEU A 376 -5.08 13.96 13.44
N MET A 377 -4.00 14.14 14.19
CA MET A 377 -3.49 13.13 15.12
C MET A 377 -4.49 12.85 16.24
N GLU A 378 -5.06 13.89 16.85
CA GLU A 378 -6.02 13.76 17.94
C GLU A 378 -7.26 12.99 17.50
N SER A 379 -7.88 13.42 16.39
CA SER A 379 -9.08 12.78 15.85
C SER A 379 -8.82 11.37 15.33
N SER A 380 -7.71 11.15 14.63
CA SER A 380 -7.31 9.82 14.14
C SER A 380 -6.95 8.84 15.26
N SER A 381 -6.54 9.31 16.44
CA SER A 381 -6.15 8.44 17.55
C SER A 381 -7.33 7.77 18.27
N ILE A 382 -8.51 8.38 18.24
CA ILE A 382 -9.69 7.99 19.03
C ILE A 382 -10.04 6.50 18.85
N PRO A 383 -10.15 5.94 17.62
CA PRO A 383 -10.58 4.55 17.43
C PRO A 383 -9.63 3.52 18.06
N ALA A 384 -8.36 3.89 18.27
CA ALA A 384 -7.33 3.02 18.82
C ALA A 384 -6.67 3.64 20.08
N ALA A 385 -7.42 4.45 20.85
CA ALA A 385 -6.92 5.12 22.06
C ALA A 385 -6.63 4.15 23.23
N ASP A 386 -7.00 2.87 23.08
CA ASP A 386 -6.63 1.77 23.96
C ASP A 386 -5.27 1.15 23.62
N GLU A 387 -4.62 1.57 22.53
CA GLU A 387 -3.32 1.07 22.08
C GLU A 387 -2.18 2.00 22.50
N PRO A 388 -1.15 1.49 23.22
CA PRO A 388 -0.08 2.34 23.74
C PRO A 388 0.73 2.99 22.62
N GLU A 389 0.96 2.33 21.48
CA GLU A 389 1.68 2.90 20.35
C GLU A 389 1.00 4.15 19.79
N VAL A 390 -0.33 4.15 19.73
CA VAL A 390 -1.12 5.27 19.24
C VAL A 390 -1.02 6.45 20.20
N LEU A 391 -1.12 6.20 21.52
CA LEU A 391 -0.97 7.25 22.52
C LEU A 391 0.46 7.80 22.62
N LEU A 392 1.48 6.96 22.43
CA LEU A 392 2.87 7.42 22.39
C LEU A 392 3.12 8.37 21.20
N ARG A 393 2.54 8.06 20.03
CA ARG A 393 2.61 8.93 18.85
C ARG A 393 1.85 10.23 19.06
N LEU A 394 0.66 10.17 19.66
CA LEU A 394 -0.11 11.35 20.02
C LEU A 394 0.66 12.25 20.98
N GLY A 395 1.24 11.67 22.04
CA GLY A 395 2.06 12.39 23.00
C GLY A 395 3.28 13.04 22.35
N ALA A 396 3.97 12.30 21.47
CA ALA A 396 5.10 12.82 20.71
C ALA A 396 4.72 14.01 19.83
N VAL A 397 3.62 13.93 19.07
CA VAL A 397 3.17 15.03 18.21
C VAL A 397 2.73 16.25 19.01
N ARG A 398 2.01 16.08 20.13
CA ARG A 398 1.61 17.21 20.99
C ARG A 398 2.81 17.94 21.58
N ILE A 399 3.77 17.20 22.15
CA ILE A 399 5.02 17.78 22.69
C ILE A 399 5.77 18.53 21.58
N ALA A 400 5.93 17.91 20.42
CA ALA A 400 6.61 18.52 19.28
C ALA A 400 5.98 19.83 18.81
N MET A 401 4.67 19.98 18.97
CA MET A 401 3.89 21.15 18.54
C MET A 401 3.67 22.15 19.68
N GLY A 402 4.33 21.98 20.82
CA GLY A 402 4.31 22.92 21.96
C GLY A 402 3.19 22.69 22.97
N ASP A 403 2.40 21.63 22.84
CA ASP A 403 1.38 21.25 23.81
C ASP A 403 1.92 20.19 24.78
N GLU A 404 2.88 20.62 25.61
CA GLU A 404 3.61 19.74 26.51
C GLU A 404 2.69 19.06 27.53
N GLY A 405 1.70 19.77 28.07
CA GLY A 405 0.78 19.26 29.09
C GLY A 405 -0.05 18.09 28.56
N LEU A 406 -0.79 18.30 27.46
CA LEU A 406 -1.62 17.25 26.87
C LEU A 406 -0.77 16.13 26.25
N GLY A 407 0.47 16.43 25.85
CA GLY A 407 1.42 15.45 25.36
C GLY A 407 1.93 14.52 26.47
N ILE A 408 2.32 15.07 27.62
CA ILE A 408 2.72 14.30 28.81
C ILE A 408 1.56 13.44 29.31
N ASP A 409 0.33 13.97 29.34
CA ASP A 409 -0.84 13.19 29.78
C ASP A 409 -1.10 11.98 28.87
N ALA A 410 -0.92 12.13 27.55
CA ALA A 410 -1.00 11.02 26.60
C ALA A 410 0.09 9.97 26.87
N ILE A 411 1.33 10.41 27.15
CA ILE A 411 2.44 9.52 27.52
C ILE A 411 2.16 8.76 28.82
N LEU A 412 1.61 9.42 29.86
CA LEU A 412 1.25 8.78 31.13
C LEU A 412 0.11 7.77 30.97
N ARG A 413 -0.82 8.01 30.05
CA ARG A 413 -1.86 7.03 29.71
C ARG A 413 -1.27 5.85 28.95
N ALA A 414 -0.35 6.07 28.02
CA ALA A 414 0.37 5.01 27.35
C ALA A 414 1.17 4.15 28.34
N ASP A 415 1.86 4.76 29.30
CA ASP A 415 2.61 4.06 30.35
C ASP A 415 1.75 3.04 31.11
N ARG A 416 0.55 3.45 31.52
CA ARG A 416 -0.41 2.57 32.20
C ARG A 416 -0.79 1.38 31.33
N LEU A 417 -1.14 1.61 30.06
CA LEU A 417 -1.49 0.54 29.12
C LEU A 417 -0.33 -0.44 28.88
N LEU A 418 0.90 0.05 28.81
CA LEU A 418 2.10 -0.78 28.63
C LEU A 418 2.28 -1.74 29.81
N ARG A 419 2.09 -1.23 31.03
CA ARG A 419 2.21 -2.01 32.26
C ARG A 419 1.06 -3.00 32.41
N ASP A 420 -0.18 -2.56 32.19
CA ASP A 420 -1.39 -3.40 32.31
C ASP A 420 -1.35 -4.61 31.36
N ARG A 421 -0.84 -4.42 30.14
CA ARG A 421 -0.71 -5.50 29.15
C ARG A 421 0.51 -6.40 29.37
N GLY A 422 1.42 -6.05 30.28
CA GLY A 422 2.65 -6.79 30.51
C GLY A 422 3.58 -6.85 29.29
N VAL A 423 3.39 -6.00 28.28
CA VAL A 423 4.06 -6.09 26.97
C VAL A 423 5.57 -5.97 27.14
N VAL A 424 6.31 -6.99 26.71
CA VAL A 424 7.79 -6.97 26.72
C VAL A 424 8.27 -6.29 25.44
N VAL A 425 9.07 -5.24 25.59
CA VAL A 425 9.72 -4.58 24.46
C VAL A 425 10.85 -5.49 23.96
N GLY A 426 10.82 -5.85 22.67
CA GLY A 426 11.78 -6.82 22.12
C GLY A 426 13.19 -6.26 21.87
N VAL A 427 13.31 -4.94 21.79
CA VAL A 427 14.58 -4.21 21.58
C VAL A 427 14.69 -3.16 22.68
N ASP A 428 15.88 -3.00 23.25
CA ASP A 428 16.13 -1.98 24.28
C ASP A 428 15.83 -0.56 23.74
N PRO A 429 14.82 0.14 24.26
CA PRO A 429 14.52 1.50 23.85
C PRO A 429 15.67 2.47 24.12
N VAL A 430 16.51 2.23 25.14
CA VAL A 430 17.58 3.15 25.55
C VAL A 430 18.58 3.35 24.42
N THR A 431 19.03 2.26 23.77
CA THR A 431 19.95 2.34 22.62
C THR A 431 19.38 3.16 21.46
N LEU A 432 18.06 3.11 21.26
CA LEU A 432 17.41 3.85 20.17
C LEU A 432 17.18 5.31 20.52
N ILE A 433 16.93 5.62 21.79
CA ILE A 433 16.90 6.99 22.30
C ILE A 433 18.29 7.62 22.17
N GLN A 434 19.35 6.90 22.55
CA GLN A 434 20.74 7.32 22.38
C GLN A 434 21.07 7.59 20.92
N ALA A 435 20.70 6.68 20.02
CA ALA A 435 20.88 6.89 18.58
C ALA A 435 20.14 8.16 18.07
N GLU A 436 18.93 8.44 18.57
CA GLU A 436 18.21 9.67 18.25
C GLU A 436 18.88 10.92 18.85
N MET A 437 19.50 10.81 20.03
CA MET A 437 20.23 11.91 20.68
C MET A 437 21.58 12.21 19.98
N GLU A 438 22.32 11.18 19.58
CA GLU A 438 23.64 11.28 18.99
C GLU A 438 23.61 11.58 17.48
N HIS A 439 22.70 10.93 16.76
CA HIS A 439 22.65 10.96 15.30
C HIS A 439 21.37 11.58 14.74
N GLY A 440 20.38 11.90 15.59
CA GLY A 440 19.18 12.58 15.15
C GLY A 440 19.51 13.98 14.65
N THR A 441 19.09 14.28 13.42
CA THR A 441 18.94 15.68 13.00
C THR A 441 17.78 16.29 13.78
N PHE A 442 17.94 17.52 14.29
CA PHE A 442 16.82 18.24 14.91
C PHE A 442 15.69 18.38 13.90
N GLY A 443 14.66 17.58 14.06
CA GLY A 443 13.41 17.66 13.33
C GLY A 443 12.30 18.10 14.27
N GLU A 444 11.18 18.52 13.68
CA GLU A 444 10.00 18.97 14.42
C GLU A 444 9.55 17.96 15.49
N LEU A 445 9.64 16.66 15.19
CA LEU A 445 9.16 15.58 16.06
C LEU A 445 10.22 15.01 17.01
N THR A 446 11.49 15.45 16.94
CA THR A 446 12.59 14.79 17.66
C THR A 446 12.38 14.76 19.18
N VAL A 447 12.02 15.90 19.78
CA VAL A 447 11.78 16.00 21.24
C VAL A 447 10.64 15.09 21.68
N GLY A 448 9.53 15.11 20.94
CA GLY A 448 8.37 14.26 21.22
C GLY A 448 8.67 12.77 21.10
N ARG A 449 9.46 12.37 20.09
CA ARG A 449 9.89 10.97 19.90
C ARG A 449 10.79 10.50 21.04
N VAL A 450 11.73 11.35 21.49
CA VAL A 450 12.57 11.07 22.66
C VAL A 450 11.70 10.94 23.92
N ALA A 451 10.71 11.82 24.13
CA ALA A 451 9.78 11.74 25.26
C ALA A 451 8.99 10.41 25.27
N ALA A 452 8.47 9.99 24.12
CA ALA A 452 7.81 8.69 23.97
C ALA A 452 8.79 7.52 24.18
N GLY A 453 10.03 7.64 23.71
CA GLY A 453 11.11 6.69 23.95
C GLY A 453 11.40 6.53 25.44
N ILE A 454 11.49 7.62 26.20
CA ILE A 454 11.66 7.59 27.66
C ILE A 454 10.56 6.77 28.32
N CYS A 455 9.30 6.95 27.92
CA CYS A 455 8.18 6.14 28.41
C CYS A 455 8.36 4.64 28.10
N LEU A 456 8.77 4.30 26.86
CA LEU A 456 9.08 2.92 26.50
C LEU A 456 10.22 2.33 27.36
N ALA A 457 11.31 3.07 27.55
CA ALA A 457 12.44 2.65 28.40
C ALA A 457 12.00 2.43 29.85
N CYS A 458 11.20 3.36 30.39
CA CYS A 458 10.70 3.25 31.74
C CYS A 458 9.63 2.16 31.89
N SER A 459 8.90 1.75 30.85
CA SER A 459 7.74 0.83 30.92
C SER A 459 7.99 -0.47 31.70
N LYS A 460 9.24 -0.95 31.73
CA LYS A 460 9.69 -2.14 32.49
C LYS A 460 10.48 -1.83 33.75
N THR A 461 10.93 -0.60 33.92
CA THR A 461 11.76 -0.19 35.05
C THR A 461 10.90 -0.03 36.31
N PRO A 462 11.22 -0.72 37.42
CA PRO A 462 10.55 -0.48 38.70
C PRO A 462 10.56 1.01 39.09
N ALA A 463 9.54 1.47 39.82
CA ALA A 463 9.36 2.90 40.12
C ALA A 463 10.54 3.53 40.90
N ASP A 464 11.20 2.75 41.75
CA ASP A 464 12.40 3.11 42.51
C ASP A 464 13.67 3.21 41.63
N ARG A 465 13.67 2.55 40.46
CA ARG A 465 14.80 2.52 39.53
C ARG A 465 14.72 3.51 38.36
N ILE A 466 13.59 4.20 38.19
CA ILE A 466 13.44 5.24 37.16
C ILE A 466 14.51 6.34 37.31
N GLY A 467 14.94 6.62 38.55
CA GLY A 467 16.01 7.57 38.84
C GLY A 467 17.31 7.25 38.10
N TYR A 468 17.70 5.99 38.00
CA TYR A 468 18.92 5.56 37.30
C TYR A 468 18.81 5.81 35.79
N VAL A 469 17.70 5.39 35.17
CA VAL A 469 17.44 5.63 33.74
C VAL A 469 17.45 7.13 33.42
N LYS A 470 16.92 7.94 34.33
CA LYS A 470 16.93 9.40 34.22
C LYS A 470 18.36 9.95 34.28
N GLU A 471 19.19 9.49 35.21
CA GLU A 471 20.58 9.94 35.36
C GLU A 471 21.41 9.60 34.12
N ASP A 472 21.29 8.37 33.61
CA ASP A 472 21.99 7.92 32.40
C ASP A 472 21.58 8.78 31.18
N LEU A 473 20.27 8.92 30.92
CA LEU A 473 19.80 9.71 29.78
C LEU A 473 20.04 11.21 29.95
N LEU A 474 20.13 11.73 31.17
CA LEU A 474 20.52 13.12 31.42
C LEU A 474 21.98 13.38 31.08
N GLU A 475 22.85 12.40 31.26
CA GLU A 475 24.24 12.47 30.81
C GLU A 475 24.29 12.51 29.28
N ASP A 476 23.57 11.63 28.60
CA ASP A 476 23.48 11.61 27.13
C ASP A 476 22.93 12.93 26.56
N MET A 477 21.89 13.50 27.19
CA MET A 477 21.32 14.81 26.82
C MET A 477 22.29 15.99 26.96
N ARG A 478 23.37 15.86 27.75
CA ARG A 478 24.42 16.89 27.83
C ARG A 478 25.31 16.90 26.59
N PHE A 479 25.50 15.74 25.98
CA PHE A 479 26.37 15.58 24.80
C PHE A 479 25.60 15.58 23.47
N ALA A 480 24.27 15.45 23.51
CA ALA A 480 23.41 15.56 22.34
C ALA A 480 23.54 16.94 21.66
N SER A 481 24.17 16.96 20.48
CA SER A 481 24.51 18.20 19.75
C SER A 481 23.28 19.07 19.47
N TRP A 482 22.13 18.47 19.17
CA TRP A 482 20.91 19.20 18.86
C TRP A 482 20.23 19.83 20.09
N LEU A 483 20.59 19.42 21.31
CA LEU A 483 20.07 20.00 22.56
C LEU A 483 20.92 21.18 23.09
N VAL A 484 22.07 21.45 22.49
CA VAL A 484 22.94 22.56 22.92
C VAL A 484 22.22 23.90 22.67
N GLY A 485 21.98 24.66 23.75
CA GLY A 485 21.24 25.93 23.71
C GLY A 485 19.71 25.77 23.68
N ARG A 486 19.19 24.56 23.92
CA ARG A 486 17.76 24.22 23.91
C ARG A 486 17.26 23.80 25.30
N ASP A 487 17.37 24.74 26.24
CA ASP A 487 16.94 24.52 27.62
C ASP A 487 15.44 24.21 27.78
N PRO A 488 14.50 24.77 26.98
CA PRO A 488 13.09 24.41 27.03
C PRO A 488 12.85 22.92 26.70
N GLU A 489 13.44 22.42 25.62
CA GLU A 489 13.33 21.03 25.19
C GLU A 489 13.91 20.08 26.24
N ARG A 490 15.08 20.42 26.81
CA ARG A 490 15.68 19.64 27.92
C ARG A 490 14.77 19.64 29.16
N THR A 491 14.16 20.78 29.48
CA THR A 491 13.22 20.90 30.60
C THR A 491 11.99 20.02 30.40
N THR A 492 11.46 19.98 29.17
CA THR A 492 10.34 19.12 28.78
C THR A 492 10.66 17.64 29.04
N LEU A 493 11.83 17.16 28.58
CA LEU A 493 12.25 15.77 28.77
C LEU A 493 12.44 15.41 30.25
N ILE A 494 12.99 16.34 31.04
CA ILE A 494 13.10 16.19 32.50
C ILE A 494 11.72 16.09 33.15
N GLU A 495 10.76 16.90 32.71
CA GLU A 495 9.41 16.87 33.26
C GLU A 495 8.69 15.56 32.93
N VAL A 496 8.90 14.98 31.73
CA VAL A 496 8.41 13.64 31.39
C VAL A 496 8.89 12.59 32.41
N PHE A 497 10.19 12.59 32.76
CA PHE A 497 10.72 11.70 33.80
C PHE A 497 10.06 11.93 35.16
N ARG A 498 9.99 13.19 35.61
CA ARG A 498 9.39 13.54 36.91
C ARG A 498 7.95 13.10 37.00
N ARG A 499 7.18 13.25 35.92
CA ARG A 499 5.77 12.86 35.83
C ARG A 499 5.59 11.35 35.85
N LEU A 500 6.41 10.60 35.10
CA LEU A 500 6.42 9.14 35.12
C LEU A 500 6.79 8.60 36.53
N GLU A 501 7.87 9.10 37.12
CA GLU A 501 8.33 8.72 38.47
C GLU A 501 7.24 8.98 39.52
N ARG A 502 6.64 10.17 39.50
CA ARG A 502 5.57 10.55 40.43
C ARG A 502 4.32 9.70 40.25
N ALA A 503 3.85 9.51 39.02
CA ALA A 503 2.65 8.73 38.72
C ALA A 503 2.80 7.28 39.20
N ARG A 504 3.99 6.69 39.05
CA ARG A 504 4.21 5.32 39.52
C ARG A 504 4.40 5.20 41.01
N ARG A 505 5.07 6.17 41.65
CA ARG A 505 5.17 6.20 43.11
C ARG A 505 3.81 6.36 43.77
N SER A 506 2.91 7.15 43.21
CA SER A 506 1.54 7.25 43.75
C SER A 506 0.76 5.96 43.61
N GLU A 507 0.91 5.23 42.50
CA GLU A 507 0.29 3.92 42.30
C GLU A 507 0.85 2.85 43.26
N VAL A 508 2.17 2.80 43.47
CA VAL A 508 2.82 1.78 44.30
C VAL A 508 2.69 2.05 45.80
N PHE A 509 2.86 3.31 46.23
CA PHE A 509 2.93 3.68 47.65
C PHE A 509 1.65 4.32 48.18
N GLY A 510 0.58 4.39 47.36
CA GLY A 510 -0.69 5.01 47.77
C GLY A 510 -0.58 6.49 48.09
N LEU A 511 0.43 7.20 47.55
CA LEU A 511 0.55 8.63 47.74
C LEU A 511 -0.65 9.35 47.08
N PRO A 512 -1.12 10.48 47.64
CA PRO A 512 -2.22 11.24 47.04
C PRO A 512 -1.93 11.54 45.57
N LYS A 513 -2.92 11.36 44.70
CA LYS A 513 -2.85 11.88 43.33
C LYS A 513 -2.66 13.38 43.45
N ALA A 514 -1.56 13.90 42.92
CA ALA A 514 -1.31 15.34 42.91
C ALA A 514 -2.50 16.03 42.21
N ALA A 515 -3.01 17.09 42.84
CA ALA A 515 -4.12 17.89 42.34
C ALA A 515 -3.79 18.59 41.03
#